data_AF-A0A382DDZ0-F1
#
_entry.id   AF-A0A382DDZ0-F1
#
_cell.length_a   1.000
_cell.length_b   1.000
_cell.length_c   1.000
_cell.angle_alpha   90.00
_cell.angle_beta   90.00
_cell.angle_gamma   90.00
#
_symmetry.space_group_name_H-M   'P 1'
#
loop_
_entity.id
_entity.type
_entity.pdbx_description
1 polymer ?
#
loop_
_entity_poly.entity_id
_entity_poly.type
_entity_poly.pdbx_seq_one_letter_code
_entity_poly.pdbx_strand_id
1 'polypeptide(L)'
;KKDFFLSYESNLNTFHNYGTVEGHLTGETIEVDTYTVPAILRQANCEKLDLIRMDVEGHEVDVIEGMLEQIRNETLLPSIIFETHLSRYNEENNMQKVLRQLFNLGYQAMYVASSWQKGSSIIESKGYQSLLTIPTDGVRRSIYKDIGNEDAEDLICNTGGIRTVYLKHKSTKF
;
A
#
# COMPACT_ATOMS: atom_id res chain seq x y z
N LYS A 1 -7.98 7.75 20.14
CA LYS A 1 -7.20 8.84 19.54
C LYS A 1 -5.79 8.36 19.23
N LYS A 2 -5.19 8.84 18.15
CA LYS A 2 -3.78 8.63 17.78
C LYS A 2 -3.12 9.99 17.57
N ASP A 3 -1.83 10.06 17.87
CA ASP A 3 -1.02 11.23 17.55
C ASP A 3 -0.81 11.31 16.03
N PHE A 4 -1.03 12.50 15.49
CA PHE A 4 -0.82 12.83 14.09
C PHE A 4 0.21 13.95 14.02
N PHE A 5 1.36 13.66 13.41
CA PHE A 5 2.50 14.55 13.32
C PHE A 5 2.30 15.55 12.20
N LEU A 6 2.50 16.83 12.52
CA LEU A 6 2.33 17.92 11.55
C LEU A 6 3.61 18.19 10.77
N SER A 7 3.46 18.54 9.50
CA SER A 7 4.54 18.91 8.58
C SER A 7 4.34 20.30 7.98
N TYR A 8 5.44 20.90 7.49
CA TYR A 8 5.38 22.17 6.79
C TYR A 8 4.59 22.07 5.47
N GLU A 9 4.66 20.92 4.80
CA GLU A 9 3.88 20.61 3.61
C GLU A 9 2.59 19.87 3.96
N SER A 10 1.44 20.38 3.50
CA SER A 10 0.12 19.82 3.88
C SER A 10 -0.09 18.33 3.55
N ASN A 11 0.64 17.80 2.55
CA ASN A 11 0.54 16.42 2.11
C ASN A 11 1.49 15.46 2.83
N LEU A 12 2.32 15.94 3.76
CA LEU A 12 3.30 15.13 4.48
C LEU A 12 2.96 14.90 5.96
N ASN A 13 1.78 15.36 6.41
CA ASN A 13 1.30 15.06 7.75
C ASN A 13 1.06 13.55 7.86
N THR A 14 1.41 12.95 9.00
CA THR A 14 1.55 11.49 9.06
C THR A 14 1.36 10.92 10.46
N PHE A 15 1.07 9.63 10.54
CA PHE A 15 1.10 8.85 11.79
C PHE A 15 2.50 8.29 12.12
N HIS A 16 3.46 8.45 11.20
CA HIS A 16 4.80 7.88 11.31
C HIS A 16 5.84 9.00 11.26
N ASN A 17 6.56 9.25 12.36
CA ASN A 17 7.51 10.36 12.47
C ASN A 17 8.96 10.02 12.05
N TYR A 18 9.17 8.92 11.35
CA TYR A 18 10.48 8.40 10.96
C TYR A 18 10.60 8.19 9.44
N GLY A 19 11.82 7.98 8.95
CA GLY A 19 12.08 7.79 7.52
C GLY A 19 12.17 9.13 6.79
N THR A 20 11.75 9.17 5.52
CA THR A 20 12.00 10.34 4.65
C THR A 20 11.26 11.62 5.06
N VAL A 21 10.24 11.53 5.92
CA VAL A 21 9.46 12.71 6.34
C VAL A 21 10.08 13.49 7.49
N GLU A 22 11.05 12.91 8.21
CA GLU A 22 11.54 13.48 9.48
C GLU A 22 11.99 14.94 9.31
N GLY A 23 12.64 15.25 8.17
CA GLY A 23 13.08 16.61 7.82
C GLY A 23 11.96 17.59 7.44
N HIS A 24 10.72 17.12 7.30
CA HIS A 24 9.54 17.89 6.91
C HIS A 24 8.60 18.19 8.10
N LEU A 25 8.83 17.56 9.26
CA LEU A 25 7.96 17.71 10.43
C LEU A 25 8.20 19.05 11.13
N THR A 26 7.13 19.66 11.65
CA THR A 26 7.21 20.89 12.46
C THR A 26 7.63 20.62 13.90
N GLY A 27 7.53 19.35 14.34
CA GLY A 27 7.66 18.93 15.74
C GLY A 27 6.35 19.00 16.53
N GLU A 28 5.28 19.53 15.92
CA GLU A 28 3.95 19.59 16.53
C GLU A 28 3.15 18.31 16.26
N THR A 29 2.22 18.01 17.16
CA THR A 29 1.29 16.87 17.06
C THR A 29 -0.12 17.31 17.40
N ILE A 30 -1.10 16.68 16.76
CA ILE A 30 -2.51 16.76 17.13
C ILE A 30 -3.05 15.36 17.39
N GLU A 31 -4.01 15.24 18.30
CA GLU A 31 -4.73 13.99 18.47
C GLU A 31 -5.90 13.90 17.50
N VAL A 32 -5.97 12.80 16.75
CA VAL A 32 -7.10 12.53 15.84
C VAL A 32 -7.78 11.20 16.18
N ASP A 33 -9.06 11.11 15.86
CA ASP A 33 -9.77 9.84 15.89
C ASP A 33 -9.44 9.03 14.65
N THR A 34 -9.28 7.71 14.83
CA THR A 34 -9.01 6.76 13.75
C THR A 34 -10.07 5.67 13.77
N TYR A 35 -10.41 5.19 12.57
CA TYR A 35 -11.45 4.20 12.36
C TYR A 35 -10.91 3.12 11.42
N THR A 36 -11.29 1.87 11.67
CA THR A 36 -11.04 0.80 10.72
C THR A 36 -12.01 0.91 9.54
N VAL A 37 -11.62 0.41 8.37
CA VAL A 37 -12.51 0.37 7.20
C VAL A 37 -13.85 -0.31 7.50
N PRO A 38 -13.91 -1.47 8.19
CA PRO A 38 -15.19 -2.06 8.60
C PRO A 38 -16.03 -1.15 9.51
N ALA A 39 -15.42 -0.33 10.37
CA ALA A 39 -16.16 0.63 11.20
C ALA A 39 -16.78 1.75 10.37
N ILE A 40 -16.03 2.29 9.40
CA ILE A 40 -16.52 3.30 8.46
C ILE A 40 -17.69 2.74 7.65
N LEU A 41 -17.56 1.52 7.12
CA LEU A 41 -18.62 0.87 6.35
C LEU A 41 -19.91 0.70 7.16
N ARG A 42 -19.81 0.25 8.42
CA ARG A 42 -20.97 0.15 9.33
C ARG A 42 -21.62 1.51 9.57
N GLN A 43 -20.83 2.54 9.84
CA GLN A 43 -21.35 3.89 10.07
C GLN A 43 -22.03 4.48 8.83
N ALA A 44 -21.49 4.18 7.64
CA ALA A 44 -22.06 4.59 6.37
C ALA A 44 -23.24 3.73 5.90
N ASN A 45 -23.64 2.71 6.66
CA ASN A 45 -24.61 1.69 6.24
C ASN A 45 -24.28 1.09 4.86
N CYS A 46 -22.99 0.84 4.62
CA CYS A 46 -22.45 0.31 3.38
C CYS A 46 -22.04 -1.16 3.57
N GLU A 47 -22.78 -2.07 2.94
CA GLU A 47 -22.56 -3.51 3.09
C GLU A 47 -21.47 -4.06 2.17
N LYS A 48 -21.05 -3.29 1.15
CA LYS A 48 -20.15 -3.75 0.10
C LYS A 48 -18.98 -2.80 -0.12
N LEU A 49 -17.78 -3.35 -0.22
CA LEU A 49 -16.58 -2.63 -0.64
C LEU A 49 -15.90 -3.40 -1.77
N ASP A 50 -15.97 -2.85 -2.98
CA ASP A 50 -15.39 -3.47 -4.17
C ASP A 50 -13.91 -3.12 -4.35
N LEU A 51 -13.54 -1.87 -4.06
CA LEU A 51 -12.21 -1.32 -4.28
C LEU A 51 -11.87 -0.31 -3.18
N ILE A 52 -10.65 -0.38 -2.67
CA ILE A 52 -10.03 0.68 -1.91
C ILE A 52 -8.78 1.16 -2.64
N ARG A 53 -8.60 2.48 -2.74
CA ARG A 53 -7.36 3.11 -3.19
C ARG A 53 -6.83 3.99 -2.07
N MET A 54 -5.59 3.79 -1.67
CA MET A 54 -4.97 4.53 -0.57
C MET A 54 -3.58 5.04 -0.94
N ASP A 55 -3.29 6.21 -0.40
CA ASP A 55 -2.01 6.89 -0.42
C ASP A 55 -1.95 7.62 0.93
N VAL A 56 -1.35 6.95 1.92
CA VAL A 56 -1.52 7.28 3.35
C VAL A 56 -0.17 7.30 4.08
N GLU A 57 0.92 7.53 3.35
CA GLU A 57 2.24 7.85 3.91
C GLU A 57 2.77 6.81 4.93
N GLY A 58 2.58 5.52 4.64
CA GLY A 58 3.02 4.39 5.47
C GLY A 58 1.92 3.77 6.32
N HIS A 59 0.77 4.43 6.46
CA HIS A 59 -0.34 3.96 7.30
C HIS A 59 -1.15 2.82 6.66
N GLU A 60 -0.81 2.40 5.45
CA GLU A 60 -1.46 1.31 4.73
C GLU A 60 -1.39 -0.02 5.51
N VAL A 61 -0.35 -0.22 6.33
CA VAL A 61 -0.22 -1.38 7.22
C VAL A 61 -1.42 -1.47 8.16
N ASP A 62 -1.69 -0.41 8.93
CA ASP A 62 -2.80 -0.35 9.88
C ASP A 62 -4.16 -0.44 9.17
N VAL A 63 -4.31 0.21 8.01
CA VAL A 63 -5.55 0.17 7.21
C VAL A 63 -5.87 -1.26 6.79
N ILE A 64 -4.88 -1.99 6.28
CA ILE A 64 -5.05 -3.38 5.83
C ILE A 64 -5.22 -4.31 7.03
N GLU A 65 -4.41 -4.17 8.09
CA GLU A 65 -4.55 -4.98 9.31
C GLU A 65 -5.96 -4.88 9.89
N GLY A 66 -6.54 -3.67 9.89
CA GLY A 66 -7.90 -3.41 10.34
C GLY A 66 -9.01 -4.07 9.49
N MET A 67 -8.68 -4.65 8.33
CA MET A 67 -9.61 -5.42 7.49
C MET A 67 -9.36 -6.94 7.52
N LEU A 68 -8.25 -7.42 8.10
CA LEU A 68 -7.83 -8.82 7.98
C LEU A 68 -8.85 -9.83 8.54
N GLU A 69 -9.59 -9.47 9.58
CA GLU A 69 -10.64 -10.34 10.14
C GLU A 69 -11.78 -10.54 9.14
N GLN A 70 -12.28 -9.47 8.54
CA GLN A 70 -13.37 -9.52 7.57
C GLN A 70 -12.94 -10.21 6.27
N ILE A 71 -11.68 -10.02 5.85
CA ILE A 71 -11.08 -10.75 4.73
C ILE A 71 -11.01 -12.24 5.03
N ARG A 72 -10.53 -12.63 6.22
CA ARG A 72 -10.43 -14.04 6.64
C ARG A 72 -11.79 -14.73 6.68
N ASN A 73 -12.83 -14.01 7.08
CA ASN A 73 -14.20 -14.52 7.11
C ASN A 73 -14.93 -14.35 5.76
N GLU A 74 -14.23 -13.90 4.72
CA GLU A 74 -14.77 -13.64 3.38
C GLU A 74 -15.96 -12.67 3.34
N THR A 75 -16.13 -11.87 4.40
CA THR A 75 -17.19 -10.86 4.51
C THR A 75 -16.83 -9.55 3.79
N LEU A 76 -15.53 -9.30 3.59
CA LEU A 76 -15.01 -8.21 2.75
C LEU A 76 -13.86 -8.75 1.89
N LEU A 77 -13.96 -8.59 0.58
CA LEU A 77 -12.89 -8.97 -0.36
C LEU A 77 -12.63 -7.85 -1.38
N PRO A 78 -12.33 -6.62 -0.92
CA PRO A 78 -12.08 -5.52 -1.83
C PRO A 78 -10.80 -5.79 -2.62
N SER A 79 -10.75 -5.32 -3.85
CA SER A 79 -9.47 -5.06 -4.49
C SER A 79 -8.77 -3.88 -3.78
N ILE A 80 -7.44 -3.91 -3.70
CA ILE A 80 -6.68 -2.93 -2.91
C ILE A 80 -5.64 -2.29 -3.81
N ILE A 81 -5.70 -0.96 -3.98
CA ILE A 81 -4.65 -0.16 -4.62
C ILE A 81 -3.94 0.63 -3.53
N PHE A 82 -2.62 0.56 -3.45
CA PHE A 82 -1.85 1.41 -2.54
C PHE A 82 -0.54 1.91 -3.15
N GLU A 83 -0.13 3.11 -2.72
CA GLU A 83 1.22 3.62 -2.94
C GLU A 83 2.18 3.05 -1.88
N THR A 84 3.35 2.60 -2.31
CA THR A 84 4.36 1.99 -1.43
C THR A 84 5.22 3.05 -0.77
N HIS A 85 5.46 2.92 0.53
CA HIS A 85 6.30 3.84 1.30
C HIS A 85 7.45 3.09 1.98
N LEU A 86 8.41 2.59 1.17
CA LEU A 86 9.51 1.73 1.64
C LEU A 86 10.24 2.27 2.89
N SER A 87 10.47 3.58 2.95
CA SER A 87 11.14 4.24 4.10
C SER A 87 10.32 4.21 5.40
N ARG A 88 9.06 3.77 5.35
CA ARG A 88 8.11 3.72 6.46
C ARG A 88 7.83 2.30 6.95
N TYR A 89 8.35 1.29 6.27
CA TYR A 89 8.17 -0.10 6.68
C TYR A 89 9.33 -0.52 7.57
N ASN A 90 9.01 -1.05 8.75
CA ASN A 90 9.98 -1.53 9.72
C ASN A 90 9.37 -2.67 10.56
N GLU A 91 10.04 -3.08 11.64
CA GLU A 91 9.55 -4.17 12.49
C GLU A 91 8.20 -3.86 13.17
N GLU A 92 7.94 -2.60 13.50
CA GLU A 92 6.69 -2.14 14.12
C GLU A 92 5.59 -1.89 13.07
N ASN A 93 5.94 -1.23 11.96
CA ASN A 93 5.05 -0.95 10.82
C ASN A 93 5.31 -1.95 9.68
N ASN A 94 4.97 -3.21 9.95
CA ASN A 94 5.48 -4.35 9.18
C ASN A 94 4.59 -4.71 7.99
N MET A 95 4.80 -4.02 6.86
CA MET A 95 4.09 -4.30 5.62
C MET A 95 4.34 -5.72 5.08
N GLN A 96 5.55 -6.26 5.28
CA GLN A 96 5.90 -7.61 4.84
C GLN A 96 5.01 -8.69 5.48
N LYS A 97 4.78 -8.59 6.79
CA LYS A 97 3.87 -9.46 7.54
C LYS A 97 2.44 -9.36 6.99
N VAL A 98 1.96 -8.15 6.72
CA VAL A 98 0.60 -7.91 6.20
C VAL A 98 0.44 -8.50 4.80
N LEU A 99 1.39 -8.27 3.91
CA LEU A 99 1.38 -8.85 2.55
C LEU A 99 1.34 -10.37 2.60
N ARG A 100 2.16 -11.01 3.44
CA ARG A 100 2.13 -12.47 3.62
C ARG A 100 0.77 -12.97 4.08
N GLN A 101 0.13 -12.26 5.01
CA GLN A 101 -1.22 -12.61 5.47
C GLN A 101 -2.23 -12.49 4.33
N LEU A 102 -2.21 -11.40 3.55
CA LEU A 102 -3.07 -11.24 2.38
C LEU A 102 -2.85 -12.34 1.34
N PHE A 103 -1.59 -12.65 1.01
CA PHE A 103 -1.23 -13.69 0.06
C PHE A 103 -1.72 -15.07 0.50
N ASN A 104 -1.57 -15.41 1.78
CA ASN A 104 -2.12 -16.64 2.37
C ASN A 104 -3.64 -16.68 2.31
N LEU A 105 -4.30 -15.51 2.40
CA LEU A 105 -5.74 -15.36 2.25
C LEU A 105 -6.19 -15.30 0.79
N GLY A 106 -5.29 -15.50 -0.20
CA GLY A 106 -5.66 -15.61 -1.61
C GLY A 106 -5.61 -14.31 -2.41
N TYR A 107 -5.04 -13.24 -1.85
CA TYR A 107 -4.68 -12.06 -2.63
C TYR A 107 -3.42 -12.28 -3.45
N GLN A 108 -3.29 -11.52 -4.54
CA GLN A 108 -2.13 -11.55 -5.44
C GLN A 108 -1.82 -10.12 -5.91
N ALA A 109 -0.54 -9.81 -6.13
CA ALA A 109 -0.08 -8.57 -6.77
C ALA A 109 -0.34 -8.63 -8.28
N MET A 110 -1.60 -8.41 -8.67
CA MET A 110 -2.06 -8.60 -10.04
C MET A 110 -1.49 -7.52 -10.98
N TYR A 111 -1.38 -6.27 -10.54
CA TYR A 111 -0.69 -5.23 -11.28
C TYR A 111 0.21 -4.42 -10.36
N VAL A 112 1.36 -4.01 -10.87
CA VAL A 112 2.25 -3.06 -10.20
C VAL A 112 2.75 -2.01 -11.18
N ALA A 113 2.97 -0.79 -10.71
CA ALA A 113 3.65 0.24 -11.48
C ALA A 113 5.04 0.50 -10.87
N SER A 114 6.07 0.57 -11.71
CA SER A 114 7.42 0.91 -11.26
C SER A 114 7.48 2.34 -10.71
N SER A 115 8.45 2.62 -9.84
CA SER A 115 8.63 3.94 -9.26
C SER A 115 9.17 4.98 -10.24
N TRP A 116 9.99 4.55 -11.18
CA TRP A 116 10.70 5.32 -12.21
C TRP A 116 11.47 4.37 -13.13
N GLN A 117 12.27 4.90 -14.07
CA GLN A 117 13.04 4.11 -15.05
C GLN A 117 13.95 3.05 -14.42
N LYS A 118 14.67 3.39 -13.33
CA LYS A 118 15.55 2.41 -12.65
C LYS A 118 14.73 1.34 -11.91
N GLY A 119 13.54 1.69 -11.42
CA GLY A 119 12.59 0.76 -10.82
C GLY A 119 12.07 -0.24 -11.85
N SER A 120 11.81 0.22 -13.08
CA SER A 120 11.51 -0.67 -14.21
C SER A 120 12.65 -1.66 -14.44
N SER A 121 13.91 -1.20 -14.46
CA SER A 121 15.06 -2.08 -14.64
C SER A 121 15.23 -3.12 -13.50
N ILE A 122 14.89 -2.77 -12.25
CA ILE A 122 14.90 -3.70 -11.11
C ILE A 122 13.84 -4.80 -11.30
N ILE A 123 12.64 -4.43 -11.73
CA ILE A 123 11.56 -5.39 -11.98
C ILE A 123 11.91 -6.30 -13.18
N GLU A 124 12.45 -5.72 -14.25
CA GLU A 124 12.83 -6.45 -15.46
C GLU A 124 14.01 -7.39 -15.25
N SER A 125 14.94 -7.08 -14.34
CA SER A 125 16.06 -7.98 -14.01
C SER A 125 15.61 -9.27 -13.31
N LYS A 126 14.41 -9.28 -12.72
CA LYS A 126 13.73 -10.46 -12.18
C LYS A 126 12.96 -11.26 -13.24
N GLY A 127 12.96 -10.81 -14.50
CA GLY A 127 12.37 -11.52 -15.65
C GLY A 127 10.95 -11.07 -16.03
N TYR A 128 10.40 -10.05 -15.37
CA TYR A 128 9.08 -9.52 -15.70
C TYR A 128 9.12 -8.59 -16.92
N GLN A 129 8.09 -8.69 -17.78
CA GLN A 129 7.95 -7.83 -18.96
C GLN A 129 6.92 -6.74 -18.70
N SER A 130 7.23 -5.51 -19.15
CA SER A 130 6.30 -4.39 -19.04
C SER A 130 5.16 -4.53 -20.05
N LEU A 131 3.93 -4.26 -19.60
CA LEU A 131 2.74 -4.22 -20.44
C LEU A 131 2.56 -2.86 -21.13
N LEU A 132 2.88 -1.80 -20.38
CA LEU A 132 2.67 -0.42 -20.81
C LEU A 132 3.64 0.49 -20.07
N THR A 133 4.18 1.48 -20.75
CA THR A 133 5.03 2.52 -20.15
C THR A 133 4.37 3.88 -20.30
N ILE A 134 4.19 4.58 -19.19
CA ILE A 134 3.46 5.84 -19.10
C ILE A 134 4.41 6.94 -18.59
N PRO A 135 4.48 8.12 -19.23
CA PRO A 135 5.15 9.29 -18.67
C PRO A 135 4.28 9.92 -17.57
N THR A 136 4.85 10.13 -16.38
CA THR A 136 4.16 10.69 -15.20
C THR A 136 5.18 11.31 -14.25
N ASP A 137 4.88 12.46 -13.67
CA ASP A 137 5.73 13.18 -12.70
C ASP A 137 7.19 13.38 -13.15
N GLY A 138 7.39 13.65 -14.44
CA GLY A 138 8.73 13.83 -15.02
C GLY A 138 9.55 12.53 -15.16
N VAL A 139 8.98 11.39 -14.80
CA VAL A 139 9.60 10.06 -14.97
C VAL A 139 8.78 9.20 -15.92
N ARG A 140 9.33 8.02 -16.29
CA ARG A 140 8.58 6.99 -17.00
C ARG A 140 8.36 5.82 -16.04
N ARG A 141 7.11 5.38 -15.94
CA ARG A 141 6.71 4.25 -15.11
C ARG A 141 6.14 3.16 -16.00
N SER A 142 6.51 1.93 -15.71
CA SER A 142 6.07 0.75 -16.44
C SER A 142 5.08 -0.02 -15.59
N ILE A 143 4.01 -0.52 -16.20
CA ILE A 143 3.03 -1.41 -15.58
C ILE A 143 3.44 -2.85 -15.86
N TYR A 144 3.45 -3.67 -14.83
CA TYR A 144 3.71 -5.11 -14.89
C TYR A 144 2.50 -5.85 -14.32
N LYS A 145 2.38 -7.13 -14.68
CA LYS A 145 1.26 -7.98 -14.29
C LYS A 145 1.76 -9.28 -13.69
N ASP A 146 0.97 -9.83 -12.78
CA ASP A 146 1.15 -11.15 -12.15
C ASP A 146 2.55 -11.30 -11.52
N ILE A 147 2.95 -10.32 -10.70
CA ILE A 147 4.21 -10.41 -9.94
C ILE A 147 4.08 -11.52 -8.90
N GLY A 148 5.07 -12.41 -8.84
CA GLY A 148 5.11 -13.49 -7.87
C GLY A 148 5.14 -12.96 -6.43
N ASN A 149 4.50 -13.65 -5.49
CA ASN A 149 4.34 -13.16 -4.12
C ASN A 149 5.68 -12.84 -3.43
N GLU A 150 6.70 -13.67 -3.61
CA GLU A 150 8.04 -13.46 -3.04
C GLU A 150 8.71 -12.20 -3.62
N ASP A 151 8.61 -12.00 -4.94
CA ASP A 151 9.14 -10.80 -5.59
C ASP A 151 8.34 -9.55 -5.22
N ALA A 152 7.01 -9.65 -5.14
CA ALA A 152 6.17 -8.54 -4.71
C ALA A 152 6.55 -8.10 -3.29
N GLU A 153 6.71 -9.05 -2.38
CA GLU A 153 7.16 -8.81 -1.01
C GLU A 153 8.53 -8.11 -0.98
N ASP A 154 9.52 -8.61 -1.72
CA ASP A 154 10.86 -8.02 -1.80
C ASP A 154 10.85 -6.61 -2.42
N LEU A 155 10.17 -6.43 -3.55
CA LEU A 155 10.11 -5.16 -4.26
C LEU A 155 9.32 -4.08 -3.53
N ILE A 156 8.34 -4.45 -2.70
CA ILE A 156 7.55 -3.51 -1.89
C ILE A 156 8.29 -3.16 -0.59
N CYS A 157 8.90 -4.15 0.07
CA CYS A 157 9.37 -3.99 1.45
C CYS A 157 10.89 -3.89 1.61
N ASN A 158 11.69 -4.27 0.60
CA ASN A 158 13.15 -4.35 0.74
C ASN A 158 13.90 -3.66 -0.40
N THR A 159 13.89 -4.27 -1.59
CA THR A 159 14.67 -3.80 -2.75
C THR A 159 14.10 -2.49 -3.32
N GLY A 160 12.79 -2.28 -3.18
CA GLY A 160 12.09 -1.15 -3.79
C GLY A 160 11.93 -1.32 -5.31
N GLY A 161 11.50 -0.26 -5.97
CA GLY A 161 11.33 -0.21 -7.44
C GLY A 161 9.88 -0.26 -7.90
N ILE A 162 8.95 -0.61 -7.02
CA ILE A 162 7.51 -0.42 -7.21
C ILE A 162 7.10 0.91 -6.55
N ARG A 163 6.10 1.58 -7.12
CA ARG A 163 5.42 2.73 -6.49
C ARG A 163 3.97 2.43 -6.20
N THR A 164 3.27 1.75 -7.09
CA THR A 164 1.83 1.47 -6.90
C THR A 164 1.59 -0.02 -7.07
N VAL A 165 0.78 -0.58 -6.18
CA VAL A 165 0.41 -1.99 -6.17
C VAL A 165 -1.09 -2.10 -6.26
N TYR A 166 -1.58 -3.00 -7.11
CA TYR A 166 -2.96 -3.47 -7.14
C TYR A 166 -3.01 -4.93 -6.71
N LEU A 167 -3.56 -5.15 -5.52
CA LEU A 167 -3.84 -6.48 -4.99
C LEU A 167 -5.27 -6.88 -5.33
N LYS A 168 -5.43 -8.13 -5.77
CA LYS A 168 -6.73 -8.71 -6.07
C LYS A 168 -6.87 -10.08 -5.42
N HIS A 169 -8.03 -10.35 -4.84
CA HIS A 169 -8.37 -11.68 -4.36
C HIS A 169 -8.73 -12.61 -5.52
N LYS A 170 -8.22 -13.84 -5.50
CA LYS A 170 -8.39 -14.85 -6.57
C LYS A 170 -9.86 -15.22 -6.88
N SER A 171 -10.78 -15.05 -5.93
CA SER A 171 -12.20 -15.37 -6.12
C SER A 171 -13.01 -14.25 -6.80
N THR A 172 -12.47 -13.03 -6.90
CA THR A 172 -13.21 -11.87 -7.42
C THR A 172 -13.31 -11.94 -8.95
N LYS A 173 -14.51 -12.23 -9.49
CA LYS A 173 -14.79 -12.24 -10.95
C LYS A 173 -14.98 -10.81 -11.49
N PHE A 174 -14.59 -10.60 -12.74
CA PHE A 174 -14.83 -9.36 -13.49
C PHE A 174 -16.23 -9.35 -14.11
#